data_AF-A0A7K0BL79-F1
#
_entry.id   AF-A0A7K0BL79-F1
#
_cell.length_a   1.000
_cell.length_b   1.000
_cell.length_c   1.000
_cell.angle_alpha   90.00
_cell.angle_beta   90.00
_cell.angle_gamma   90.00
#
_symmetry.space_group_name_H-M   'P 1'
#
loop_
_entity.id
_entity.type
_entity.pdbx_description
1 polymer ?
#
loop_
_entity_poly.entity_id
_entity_poly.type
_entity_poly.pdbx_seq_one_letter_code
_entity_poly.pdbx_strand_id
1 'polypeptide(L)'
;YSWAPSGGTAATASGLSAGTYTVTVTDANSCTATQSFTITEPTALVVTPASQTNVSCNSGSNGSATVTVSGGTAGYTYSWAPPGGT
;
A
#
# COMPACT_ATOMS: atom_id res chain seq x y z
N TYR A 1 8.69 27.42 -9.06
CA TYR A 1 8.78 26.25 -8.18
C TYR A 1 9.62 25.19 -8.86
N SER A 2 10.28 24.32 -8.10
CA SER A 2 10.98 23.15 -8.61
C SER A 2 10.76 22.01 -7.62
N TRP A 3 10.13 20.93 -8.07
CA TRP A 3 9.87 19.74 -7.25
C TRP A 3 10.88 18.65 -7.56
N ALA A 4 11.55 18.13 -6.53
CA ALA A 4 12.43 16.99 -6.60
C ALA A 4 11.86 15.83 -5.76
N PRO A 5 12.02 14.56 -6.16
CA PRO A 5 12.70 14.07 -7.36
C PRO A 5 11.88 14.21 -8.66
N SER A 6 10.58 14.48 -8.55
CA SER A 6 9.66 14.71 -9.66
C SER A 6 8.52 15.60 -9.19
N GLY A 7 7.73 16.18 -10.11
CA GLY A 7 6.62 17.10 -9.79
C GLY A 7 6.63 18.41 -10.57
N GLY A 8 7.66 18.66 -11.39
CA GLY A 8 7.71 19.78 -12.32
C GLY A 8 7.94 21.14 -11.66
N THR A 9 7.43 22.20 -12.30
CA THR A 9 7.65 23.60 -11.88
C THR A 9 6.38 24.36 -11.52
N ALA A 10 5.24 23.67 -11.53
CA ALA A 10 3.95 24.22 -11.12
C ALA A 10 3.84 24.38 -9.60
N ALA A 11 2.85 25.17 -9.15
CA ALA A 11 2.53 25.31 -7.74
C ALA A 11 2.01 24.01 -7.11
N THR A 12 1.48 23.09 -7.92
CA THR A 12 0.93 21.81 -7.50
C THR A 12 1.59 20.67 -8.26
N ALA A 13 2.04 19.65 -7.54
CA ALA A 13 2.50 18.38 -8.08
C ALA A 13 1.47 17.28 -7.76
N SER A 14 1.09 16.47 -8.74
CA SER A 14 0.06 15.42 -8.64
C SER A 14 0.54 14.11 -9.28
N GLY A 15 -0.06 12.99 -8.90
CA GLY A 15 0.35 11.67 -9.42
C GLY A 15 1.69 11.18 -8.86
N LEU A 16 2.04 11.63 -7.66
CA LEU A 16 3.28 11.26 -6.97
C LEU A 16 3.12 9.93 -6.23
N SER A 17 4.10 9.04 -6.36
CA SER A 17 4.19 7.82 -5.55
C SER A 17 4.69 8.13 -4.13
N ALA A 18 4.60 7.16 -3.21
CA ALA A 18 5.24 7.30 -1.90
C ALA A 18 6.72 7.65 -2.02
N GLY A 19 7.18 8.54 -1.15
CA GLY A 19 8.52 9.11 -1.20
C GLY A 19 8.62 10.48 -0.53
N THR A 20 9.84 10.99 -0.43
CA THR A 20 10.11 12.35 0.05
C THR A 20 10.26 13.29 -1.13
N TYR A 21 9.48 14.36 -1.12
CA TYR A 21 9.48 15.40 -2.14
C TYR A 21 9.93 16.72 -1.54
N THR A 22 10.81 17.42 -2.24
CA THR A 22 11.28 18.76 -1.83
C THR A 22 10.85 19.77 -2.88
N VAL A 23 10.17 20.82 -2.45
CA VAL A 23 9.86 21.98 -3.29
C VAL A 23 10.88 23.08 -3.00
N THR A 24 11.44 23.63 -4.08
CA THR A 24 12.28 24.82 -4.05
C THR A 24 11.55 25.96 -4.75
N VAL A 25 11.41 27.09 -4.07
CA VAL A 25 10.84 28.32 -4.60
C VAL A 25 11.96 29.32 -4.75
N THR A 26 12.14 29.88 -5.95
CA THR A 26 13.10 30.94 -6.22
C THR A 26 12.31 32.17 -6.66
N ASP A 27 12.54 33.31 -6.01
CA ASP A 27 11.94 34.59 -6.41
C ASP A 27 12.75 35.25 -7.54
N ALA A 28 12.27 36.40 -8.03
CA ALA A 28 12.96 37.15 -9.09
C ALA A 28 14.30 37.76 -8.65
N ASN A 29 14.54 37.88 -7.34
CA ASN A 29 15.78 38.39 -6.75
C ASN A 29 16.78 37.27 -6.43
N SER A 30 16.53 36.03 -6.89
CA SER A 30 17.33 34.84 -6.64
C SER A 30 17.35 34.36 -5.17
N CYS A 31 16.42 34.82 -4.34
CA CYS A 31 16.21 34.26 -3.01
C CYS A 31 15.53 32.90 -3.15
N THR A 32 16.01 31.89 -2.41
CA THR A 32 15.45 30.54 -2.42
C THR A 32 14.85 30.16 -1.08
N ALA A 33 13.71 29.48 -1.11
CA ALA A 33 13.10 28.81 0.03
C ALA A 33 12.84 27.35 -0.34
N THR A 34 13.12 26.44 0.58
CA THR A 34 12.91 25.00 0.38
C THR A 34 12.00 24.42 1.46
N GLN A 35 11.17 23.46 1.06
CA GLN A 35 10.31 22.72 1.98
C GLN A 35 10.23 21.27 1.55
N SER A 36 10.32 20.35 2.51
CA SER A 36 10.19 18.92 2.27
C SER A 36 8.85 18.38 2.78
N PHE A 37 8.31 17.41 2.04
CA PHE A 37 7.07 16.69 2.31
C PHE A 37 7.33 15.19 2.14
N THR A 38 6.71 14.37 2.97
CA THR A 38 6.76 12.91 2.85
C THR A 38 5.39 12.38 2.52
N ILE A 39 5.29 11.68 1.40
CA ILE A 39 4.10 10.94 0.99
C ILE A 39 4.31 9.48 1.39
N THR A 40 3.38 8.92 2.16
CA THR A 40 3.42 7.53 2.62
C THR A 40 2.38 6.69 1.88
N GLU A 41 2.70 5.41 1.68
CA GLU A 41 1.76 4.38 1.24
C GLU A 41 1.60 3.36 2.38
N PRO A 42 0.45 2.67 2.49
CA PRO A 42 0.33 1.54 3.41
C PRO A 42 1.42 0.49 3.18
N THR A 43 1.72 -0.31 4.20
CA THR A 43 2.59 -1.48 4.01
C THR A 43 2.03 -2.38 2.91
N ALA A 44 2.86 -3.16 2.23
CA ALA A 44 2.38 -4.09 1.20
C ALA A 44 1.32 -5.04 1.77
N LEU A 45 0.32 -5.38 0.97
CA LEU A 45 -0.67 -6.38 1.33
C LEU A 45 -0.01 -7.76 1.38
N VAL A 46 -0.10 -8.42 2.54
CA VAL A 46 0.43 -9.76 2.75
C VAL A 46 -0.67 -10.67 3.27
N VAL A 47 -0.84 -11.81 2.61
CA VAL A 47 -1.71 -12.91 3.06
C VAL A 47 -0.83 -14.04 3.57
N THR A 48 -1.00 -14.43 4.83
CA THR A 48 -0.24 -15.53 5.44
C THR A 48 -1.18 -16.66 5.86
N PRO A 49 -0.81 -17.93 5.65
CA PRO A 49 -1.51 -19.06 6.25
C PRO A 49 -1.45 -18.93 7.78
N ALA A 50 -2.61 -18.94 8.43
CA ALA A 50 -2.71 -18.85 9.88
C ALA A 50 -2.78 -20.24 10.51
N SER A 51 -3.66 -21.10 9.99
CA SER A 51 -3.81 -22.48 10.44
C SER A 51 -4.52 -23.33 9.39
N GLN A 52 -4.30 -24.65 9.44
CA GLN A 52 -5.06 -25.61 8.67
C GLN A 52 -5.32 -26.88 9.48
N THR A 53 -6.45 -27.53 9.23
CA THR A 53 -6.77 -28.87 9.69
C THR A 53 -7.03 -29.74 8.48
N ASN A 54 -6.29 -30.85 8.35
CA ASN A 54 -6.52 -31.81 7.28
C ASN A 54 -7.79 -32.62 7.56
N VAL A 55 -8.47 -33.03 6.49
CA VAL A 55 -9.63 -33.92 6.58
C VAL A 55 -9.20 -35.27 7.17
N SER A 56 -10.02 -35.84 8.05
CA SER A 56 -9.64 -37.07 8.78
C SER A 56 -9.56 -38.32 7.91
N CYS A 57 -10.22 -38.34 6.74
CA CYS A 57 -10.18 -39.43 5.76
C CYS A 57 -10.64 -38.92 4.38
N ASN A 58 -10.40 -39.68 3.30
CA ASN A 58 -10.76 -39.36 1.90
C ASN A 58 -12.28 -39.31 1.65
N SER A 59 -12.97 -38.35 2.27
CA SER A 59 -14.41 -37.99 2.17
C SER A 59 -14.88 -37.12 3.35
N GLY A 60 -14.01 -36.84 4.33
CA GLY A 60 -14.33 -35.99 5.47
C GLY A 60 -14.54 -34.53 5.05
N SER A 61 -15.57 -33.90 5.62
CA SER A 61 -15.87 -32.46 5.44
C SER A 61 -15.48 -31.63 6.67
N ASN A 62 -14.49 -32.11 7.45
CA ASN A 62 -14.07 -31.51 8.72
C ASN A 62 -12.70 -30.80 8.63
N GLY A 63 -12.18 -30.61 7.42
CA GLY A 63 -10.99 -29.80 7.21
C GLY A 63 -11.30 -28.32 7.38
N SER A 64 -10.29 -27.53 7.73
CA SER A 64 -10.39 -26.09 7.86
C SER A 64 -9.12 -25.41 7.39
N ALA A 65 -9.23 -24.19 6.89
CA ALA A 65 -8.11 -23.34 6.54
C ALA A 65 -8.40 -21.91 7.00
N THR A 66 -7.42 -21.26 7.59
CA THR A 66 -7.50 -19.87 8.05
C THR A 66 -6.32 -19.09 7.49
N VAL A 67 -6.57 -17.87 7.03
CA VAL A 67 -5.52 -16.91 6.64
C VAL A 67 -5.61 -15.67 7.50
N THR A 68 -4.48 -14.99 7.67
CA THR A 68 -4.41 -13.65 8.24
C THR A 68 -3.91 -12.68 7.17
N VAL A 69 -4.52 -11.51 7.12
CA VAL A 69 -4.15 -10.43 6.19
C VAL A 69 -3.53 -9.28 6.97
N SER A 70 -2.44 -8.73 6.45
CA SER A 70 -1.79 -7.54 7.01
C SER A 70 -1.37 -6.59 5.90
N GLY A 71 -1.23 -5.30 6.22
CA GLY A 71 -0.89 -4.25 5.26
C GLY A 71 -1.99 -3.97 4.22
N GLY A 72 -1.70 -3.13 3.24
CA GLY A 72 -2.66 -2.60 2.28
C GLY A 72 -3.64 -1.60 2.92
N THR A 73 -4.72 -1.31 2.20
CA THR A 73 -5.81 -0.46 2.70
C THR A 73 -6.94 -1.34 3.22
N ALA A 74 -7.50 -1.01 4.39
CA ALA A 74 -8.60 -1.77 4.99
C ALA A 74 -9.82 -1.88 4.06
N GLY A 75 -10.56 -2.99 4.17
CA GLY A 75 -11.68 -3.34 3.28
C GLY A 75 -11.47 -4.64 2.49
N TYR A 76 -10.81 -5.64 3.10
CA TYR A 76 -10.48 -6.89 2.42
C TYR A 76 -11.72 -7.74 2.13
N THR A 77 -11.76 -8.35 0.94
CA THR A 77 -12.75 -9.36 0.55
C THR A 77 -12.04 -10.71 0.44
N TYR A 78 -12.61 -11.75 1.04
CA TYR A 78 -12.06 -13.10 1.02
C TYR A 78 -12.82 -13.94 0.00
N SER A 79 -12.07 -14.69 -0.83
CA SER A 79 -12.63 -15.61 -1.81
C SER A 79 -11.86 -16.92 -1.75
N TRP A 80 -12.55 -17.99 -1.37
CA TRP A 80 -11.98 -19.33 -1.21
C TRP A 80 -12.36 -20.22 -2.39
N ALA A 81 -11.39 -20.94 -2.95
CA ALA A 81 -11.61 -21.88 -4.04
C ALA A 81 -10.84 -23.21 -3.81
N PRO A 82 -11.46 -24.38 -4.05
CA PRO A 82 -12.89 -24.60 -4.39
C PRO A 82 -13.82 -24.10 -3.26
N PRO A 83 -15.10 -23.74 -3.54
CA PRO A 83 -15.94 -22.99 -2.60
C PRO A 83 -16.01 -23.67 -1.23
N GLY A 84 -15.48 -22.98 -0.21
CA GLY A 84 -15.25 -23.52 1.14
C GLY A 84 -15.76 -22.62 2.27
N GLY A 85 -16.66 -21.68 1.96
CA GLY A 85 -17.20 -20.70 2.91
C GLY A 85 -16.49 -19.34 2.79
N THR A 86 -17.28 -18.27 2.87
CA THR A 86 -16.82 -16.87 3.02
C THR A 86 -16.37 -16.60 4.44
#